data_AF-A0A3N0E1H2-F1
#
_entry.id   AF-A0A3N0E1H2-F1
#
_cell.length_a   1.000
_cell.length_b   1.000
_cell.length_c   1.000
_cell.angle_alpha   90.00
_cell.angle_beta   90.00
_cell.angle_gamma   90.00
#
_symmetry.space_group_name_H-M   'P 1'
#
loop_
_entity.id
_entity.type
_entity.pdbx_description
1 polymer ?
#
loop_
_entity_poly.entity_id
_entity_poly.type
_entity_poly.pdbx_seq_one_letter_code
_entity_poly.pdbx_strand_id
1 'polypeptide(L)'
;MKKITYIAAIICLCFLWKGQAQNTKIVSLEKKQSTSGKQEGKDLEYLKAGTPYKLSFTKESGPLYAWNKEGGVEVVEFEDVSLLHELKNARHAKDFNAAKLLIINWNNNGDIGIAEDDLAMFQNLRYILIRSYQPLNENLVAGLIHSLRPSEIRENKIEILFETLEAAN
;
A
#
# COMPACT_ATOMS: atom_id res chain seq x y z
N MET A 1 46.76 14.90 -38.35
CA MET A 1 45.49 14.27 -38.75
C MET A 1 44.87 13.62 -37.52
N LYS A 2 43.69 14.09 -37.15
CA LYS A 2 42.91 13.70 -35.96
C LYS A 2 42.05 12.47 -36.29
N LYS A 3 41.62 11.75 -35.24
CA LYS A 3 40.38 10.93 -35.12
C LYS A 3 40.58 9.41 -34.91
N ILE A 4 41.05 8.95 -33.72
CA ILE A 4 40.71 7.59 -33.23
C ILE A 4 40.57 7.52 -31.69
N THR A 5 40.01 8.52 -31.00
CA THR A 5 39.90 8.44 -29.51
C THR A 5 38.65 9.06 -28.91
N TYR A 6 37.50 8.96 -29.58
CA TYR A 6 36.22 9.47 -29.02
C TYR A 6 35.00 8.59 -29.29
N ILE A 7 35.14 7.25 -29.22
CA ILE A 7 33.96 6.35 -29.31
C ILE A 7 33.79 5.50 -28.04
N ALA A 8 34.83 5.28 -27.23
CA ALA A 8 34.71 4.48 -26.00
C ALA A 8 34.10 5.24 -24.80
N ALA A 9 34.08 6.58 -24.80
CA ALA A 9 33.64 7.37 -23.64
C ALA A 9 32.11 7.57 -23.56
N ILE A 10 31.37 7.34 -24.64
CA ILE A 10 29.92 7.61 -24.68
C ILE A 10 29.10 6.39 -24.24
N ILE A 11 29.65 5.17 -24.33
CA ILE A 11 28.93 3.95 -23.93
C ILE A 11 28.97 3.73 -22.40
N CYS A 12 30.02 4.19 -21.70
CA CYS A 12 30.09 4.06 -20.23
C CYS A 12 29.13 4.99 -19.47
N LEU A 13 28.64 6.08 -20.08
CA LEU A 13 27.71 7.01 -19.42
C LEU A 13 26.23 6.57 -19.50
N CYS A 14 25.87 5.67 -20.41
CA CYS A 14 24.49 5.20 -20.56
C CYS A 14 24.17 3.95 -19.69
N PHE A 15 25.16 3.32 -19.05
CA PHE A 15 24.93 2.15 -18.19
C PHE A 15 25.00 2.45 -16.68
N LEU A 16 25.35 3.68 -16.28
CA LEU A 16 25.29 4.11 -14.87
C LEU A 16 23.88 4.55 -14.43
N TRP A 17 22.90 4.49 -15.33
CA TRP A 17 21.50 4.88 -15.07
C TRP A 17 20.50 3.74 -15.25
N LYS A 18 20.89 2.51 -14.88
CA LYS A 18 19.90 1.45 -14.64
C LYS A 18 19.85 1.10 -13.17
N GLY A 19 18.84 1.67 -12.51
CA GLY A 19 18.17 1.00 -11.42
C GLY A 19 18.75 1.24 -10.03
N GLN A 20 18.79 2.49 -9.57
CA GLN A 20 18.30 2.71 -8.22
C GLN A 20 16.77 2.60 -8.28
N ALA A 21 16.27 1.36 -8.35
CA ALA A 21 14.93 1.08 -7.89
C ALA A 21 14.93 1.48 -6.41
N GLN A 22 14.47 2.70 -6.14
CA GLN A 22 14.19 3.18 -4.80
C GLN A 22 13.03 2.31 -4.31
N ASN A 23 13.36 1.12 -3.81
CA ASN A 23 12.37 0.11 -3.46
C ASN A 23 11.50 0.68 -2.33
N THR A 24 10.30 1.11 -2.66
CA THR A 24 9.16 0.98 -1.77
C THR A 24 9.21 -0.45 -1.22
N LYS A 25 9.21 -0.62 0.10
CA LYS A 25 9.33 -1.94 0.72
C LYS A 25 8.01 -2.69 0.53
N ILE A 26 7.89 -3.33 -0.63
CA ILE A 26 6.80 -4.24 -0.99
C ILE A 26 7.21 -5.63 -0.53
N VAL A 27 6.41 -6.26 0.31
CA VAL A 27 6.72 -7.58 0.87
C VAL A 27 5.43 -8.37 1.09
N SER A 28 5.46 -9.69 0.96
CA SER A 28 4.28 -10.49 1.30
C SER A 28 3.97 -10.36 2.79
N LEU A 29 2.69 -10.40 3.14
CA LEU A 29 2.24 -10.34 4.52
C LEU A 29 2.88 -11.46 5.36
N GLU A 30 2.88 -12.70 4.84
CA GLU A 30 3.48 -13.86 5.49
C GLU A 30 4.97 -13.66 5.79
N LYS A 31 5.73 -13.14 4.81
CA LYS A 31 7.15 -12.83 5.00
C LYS A 31 7.35 -11.72 6.02
N LYS A 32 6.50 -10.68 6.00
CA LYS A 32 6.54 -9.62 7.02
C LYS A 32 6.28 -10.20 8.41
N GLN A 33 5.27 -11.04 8.59
CA GLN A 33 4.92 -11.63 9.89
C GLN A 33 6.03 -12.55 10.43
N SER A 34 6.63 -13.36 9.56
CA SER A 34 7.71 -14.30 9.94
C SER A 34 9.06 -13.61 10.23
N THR A 35 9.31 -12.44 9.65
CA THR A 35 10.58 -11.70 9.82
C THR A 35 10.49 -10.53 10.81
N SER A 36 9.27 -10.14 11.21
CA SER A 36 9.07 -9.06 12.19
C SER A 36 9.43 -9.50 13.61
N GLY A 37 9.81 -8.54 14.44
CA GLY A 37 9.97 -8.81 15.88
C GLY A 37 8.65 -9.29 16.51
N LYS A 38 8.74 -10.04 17.62
CA LYS A 38 7.56 -10.64 18.29
C LYS A 38 6.43 -9.65 18.56
N GLN A 39 6.74 -8.39 18.85
CA GLN A 39 5.72 -7.36 19.09
C GLN A 39 5.11 -6.84 17.78
N GLU A 40 5.93 -6.49 16.79
CA GLU A 40 5.47 -5.95 15.50
C GLU A 40 4.60 -6.96 14.74
N GLY A 41 4.95 -8.25 14.77
CA GLY A 41 4.12 -9.30 14.19
C GLY A 41 2.75 -9.43 14.88
N LYS A 42 2.70 -9.30 16.21
CA LYS A 42 1.45 -9.31 16.99
C LYS A 42 0.59 -8.09 16.70
N ASP A 43 1.20 -6.91 16.61
CA ASP A 43 0.48 -5.67 16.28
C ASP A 43 -0.14 -5.76 14.89
N LEU A 44 0.58 -6.28 13.90
CA LEU A 44 0.08 -6.45 12.55
C LEU A 44 -1.06 -7.48 12.48
N GLU A 45 -0.95 -8.59 13.20
CA GLU A 45 -2.02 -9.59 13.30
C GLU A 45 -3.27 -9.01 13.98
N TYR A 46 -3.08 -8.24 15.05
CA TYR A 46 -4.16 -7.52 15.72
C TYR A 46 -4.86 -6.54 14.78
N LEU A 47 -4.11 -5.75 14.01
CA LEU A 47 -4.70 -4.83 13.02
C LEU A 47 -5.43 -5.59 11.91
N LYS A 48 -4.89 -6.70 11.42
CA LYS A 48 -5.50 -7.46 10.32
C LYS A 48 -6.84 -8.10 10.73
N ALA A 49 -6.87 -8.74 11.89
CA ALA A 49 -7.96 -9.65 12.26
C ALA A 49 -8.53 -9.48 13.67
N GLY A 50 -7.85 -8.74 14.55
CA GLY A 50 -8.20 -8.67 15.98
C GLY A 50 -8.86 -7.36 16.45
N THR A 51 -8.71 -6.26 15.71
CA THR A 51 -9.24 -4.96 16.13
C THR A 51 -10.71 -4.80 15.75
N PRO A 52 -11.58 -4.39 16.70
CA PRO A 52 -12.96 -4.04 16.39
C PRO A 52 -13.08 -2.62 15.77
N TYR A 53 -12.00 -1.84 15.77
CA TYR A 53 -12.00 -0.46 15.33
C TYR A 53 -11.72 -0.34 13.82
N LYS A 54 -12.71 -0.78 13.03
CA LYS A 54 -12.61 -0.87 11.58
C LYS A 54 -13.72 -0.08 10.88
N LEU A 55 -13.31 0.68 9.86
CA LEU A 55 -14.18 1.33 8.88
C LEU A 55 -14.04 0.61 7.53
N SER A 56 -15.12 0.03 7.03
CA SER A 56 -15.16 -0.64 5.74
C SER A 56 -16.04 0.13 4.76
N PHE A 57 -15.53 0.43 3.57
CA PHE A 57 -16.31 0.93 2.46
C PHE A 57 -16.73 -0.24 1.59
N THR A 58 -18.05 -0.41 1.45
CA THR A 58 -18.66 -1.47 0.63
C THR A 58 -19.48 -0.87 -0.51
N LYS A 59 -19.65 -1.63 -1.61
CA LYS A 59 -20.48 -1.17 -2.73
C LYS A 59 -21.97 -1.11 -2.39
N GLU A 60 -22.41 -1.96 -1.47
CA GLU A 60 -23.84 -2.23 -1.25
C GLU A 60 -24.47 -1.34 -0.16
N SER A 61 -23.69 -0.95 0.86
CA SER A 61 -24.25 -0.35 2.08
C SER A 61 -23.55 0.92 2.55
N GLY A 62 -22.58 1.43 1.78
CA GLY A 62 -21.80 2.61 2.16
C GLY A 62 -20.79 2.29 3.29
N PRO A 63 -20.32 3.31 4.03
CA PRO A 63 -19.34 3.11 5.09
C PRO A 63 -19.94 2.36 6.29
N LEU A 64 -19.34 1.23 6.65
CA LEU A 64 -19.70 0.39 7.78
C LEU A 64 -18.65 0.48 8.88
N TYR A 65 -19.10 0.67 10.12
CA TYR A 65 -18.25 0.67 11.30
C TYR A 65 -18.47 -0.62 12.09
N ALA A 66 -17.42 -1.42 12.29
CA ALA A 66 -17.52 -2.66 13.09
C ALA A 66 -17.74 -2.35 14.57
N TRP A 67 -17.11 -1.30 15.10
CA TRP A 67 -17.41 -0.70 16.38
C TRP A 67 -17.18 0.81 16.30
N ASN A 68 -18.23 1.59 16.53
CA ASN A 68 -18.15 3.04 16.42
C ASN A 68 -17.59 3.65 17.71
N LYS A 69 -16.31 4.00 17.68
CA LYS A 69 -15.74 5.02 18.56
C LYS A 69 -15.11 6.07 17.65
N GLU A 70 -15.72 7.25 17.56
CA GLU A 70 -15.23 8.36 16.74
C GLU A 70 -13.73 8.60 17.01
N GLY A 71 -12.92 8.66 15.94
CA GLY A 71 -11.46 8.84 16.04
C GLY A 71 -10.70 7.63 16.61
N GLY A 72 -11.36 6.49 16.77
CA GLY A 72 -10.77 5.24 17.22
C GLY A 72 -10.43 4.27 16.10
N VAL A 73 -10.77 4.57 14.84
CA VAL A 73 -10.57 3.67 13.69
C VAL A 73 -9.08 3.39 13.48
N GLU A 74 -8.69 2.13 13.64
CA GLU A 74 -7.32 1.68 13.42
C GLU A 74 -7.13 1.06 12.04
N VAL A 75 -8.22 0.61 11.41
CA VAL A 75 -8.23 -0.06 10.11
C VAL A 75 -9.26 0.59 9.20
N VAL A 76 -8.82 0.95 8.00
CA VAL A 76 -9.71 1.36 6.92
C VAL A 76 -9.63 0.30 5.83
N GLU A 77 -10.77 -0.19 5.35
CA GLU A 77 -10.84 -1.20 4.32
C GLU A 77 -11.71 -0.74 3.16
N PHE A 78 -11.21 -0.95 1.95
CA PHE A 78 -11.96 -0.78 0.72
C PHE A 78 -12.23 -2.14 0.09
N GLU A 79 -13.50 -2.48 -0.05
CA GLU A 79 -13.95 -3.71 -0.70
C GLU A 79 -13.54 -3.78 -2.18
N ASP A 80 -13.37 -2.61 -2.82
CA ASP A 80 -13.03 -2.49 -4.22
C ASP A 80 -12.35 -1.16 -4.52
N VAL A 81 -11.47 -1.15 -5.53
CA VAL A 81 -10.74 0.04 -5.98
C VAL A 81 -11.64 1.20 -6.44
N SER A 82 -12.85 0.91 -6.93
CA SER A 82 -13.82 1.95 -7.32
C SER A 82 -14.27 2.83 -6.16
N LEU A 83 -14.11 2.37 -4.92
CA LEU A 83 -14.48 3.10 -3.70
C LEU A 83 -13.35 4.02 -3.18
N LEU A 84 -12.16 3.98 -3.78
CA LEU A 84 -11.01 4.77 -3.33
C LEU A 84 -11.19 6.28 -3.48
N HIS A 85 -12.21 6.73 -4.22
CA HIS A 85 -12.59 8.14 -4.26
C HIS A 85 -12.96 8.70 -2.86
N GLU A 86 -13.39 7.84 -1.93
CA GLU A 86 -13.69 8.22 -0.54
C GLU A 86 -12.44 8.63 0.26
N LEU A 87 -11.23 8.32 -0.20
CA LEU A 87 -9.98 8.81 0.42
C LEU A 87 -9.93 10.35 0.47
N LYS A 88 -10.62 11.03 -0.45
CA LYS A 88 -10.71 12.50 -0.51
C LYS A 88 -11.85 13.08 0.32
N ASN A 89 -12.69 12.26 0.91
CA ASN A 89 -13.88 12.71 1.63
C ASN A 89 -13.51 13.17 3.04
N ALA A 90 -13.51 14.50 3.24
CA ALA A 90 -13.14 15.12 4.51
C ALA A 90 -14.01 14.69 5.71
N ARG A 91 -15.18 14.09 5.49
CA ARG A 91 -16.01 13.54 6.58
C ARG A 91 -15.31 12.41 7.35
N HIS A 92 -14.41 11.69 6.68
CA HIS A 92 -13.67 10.57 7.26
C HIS A 92 -12.27 10.97 7.77
N ALA A 93 -11.91 12.26 7.71
CA ALA A 93 -10.56 12.72 8.04
C ALA A 93 -10.09 12.29 9.44
N LYS A 94 -10.98 12.31 10.45
CA LYS A 94 -10.65 11.86 11.81
C LYS A 94 -10.35 10.35 11.87
N ASP A 95 -11.12 9.56 11.13
CA ASP A 95 -10.96 8.11 11.08
C ASP A 95 -9.67 7.75 10.31
N PHE A 96 -9.42 8.40 9.18
CA PHE A 96 -8.19 8.24 8.39
C PHE A 96 -6.96 8.65 9.17
N ASN A 97 -7.05 9.73 9.96
CA ASN A 97 -5.95 10.18 10.80
C ASN A 97 -5.52 9.11 11.82
N ALA A 98 -6.48 8.43 12.46
CA ALA A 98 -6.21 7.39 13.45
C ALA A 98 -5.78 6.05 12.84
N ALA A 99 -6.09 5.81 11.56
CA ALA A 99 -5.85 4.54 10.90
C ALA A 99 -4.36 4.20 10.80
N LYS A 100 -4.04 2.96 11.15
CA LYS A 100 -2.69 2.38 11.11
C LYS A 100 -2.53 1.41 9.94
N LEU A 101 -3.63 0.84 9.47
CA LEU A 101 -3.68 -0.11 8.36
C LEU A 101 -4.76 0.33 7.35
N LEU A 102 -4.36 0.46 6.09
CA LEU A 102 -5.25 0.63 4.95
C LEU A 102 -5.29 -0.69 4.17
N ILE A 103 -6.46 -1.28 4.03
CA ILE A 103 -6.69 -2.52 3.29
C ILE A 103 -7.40 -2.18 1.97
N ILE A 104 -6.86 -2.69 0.87
CA ILE A 104 -7.43 -2.51 -0.47
C ILE A 104 -7.63 -3.89 -1.08
N ASN A 105 -8.88 -4.25 -1.33
CA ASN A 105 -9.20 -5.45 -2.09
C ASN A 105 -9.16 -5.13 -3.58
N TRP A 106 -8.19 -5.76 -4.25
CA TRP A 106 -7.95 -5.62 -5.68
C TRP A 106 -8.48 -6.86 -6.40
N ASN A 107 -9.70 -6.79 -6.90
CA ASN A 107 -10.35 -7.90 -7.62
C ASN A 107 -10.59 -7.60 -9.10
N ASN A 108 -10.11 -6.45 -9.59
CA ASN A 108 -10.35 -5.96 -10.96
C ASN A 108 -9.06 -5.90 -11.77
N ASN A 109 -9.16 -5.95 -13.09
CA ASN A 109 -8.00 -5.77 -13.98
C ASN A 109 -7.75 -4.27 -14.20
N GLY A 110 -6.92 -3.65 -13.36
CA GLY A 110 -6.54 -2.25 -13.51
C GLY A 110 -5.67 -1.75 -12.36
N ASP A 111 -5.16 -0.53 -12.46
CA ASP A 111 -4.34 0.07 -11.41
C ASP A 111 -5.18 0.40 -10.16
N ILE A 112 -4.52 0.47 -9.01
CA ILE A 112 -5.16 0.88 -7.75
C ILE A 112 -5.41 2.41 -7.74
N GLY A 113 -4.67 3.18 -8.54
CA GLY A 113 -4.97 4.59 -8.80
C GLY A 113 -4.81 5.53 -7.60
N ILE A 114 -4.14 5.08 -6.53
CA ILE A 114 -3.86 5.91 -5.34
C ILE A 114 -2.62 6.75 -5.60
N ALA A 115 -2.77 8.05 -5.39
CA ALA A 115 -1.70 9.02 -5.36
C ALA A 115 -1.35 9.40 -3.92
N GLU A 116 -0.23 10.08 -3.76
CA GLU A 116 0.24 10.54 -2.45
C GLU A 116 -0.78 11.43 -1.73
N ASP A 117 -1.40 12.38 -2.44
CA ASP A 117 -2.38 13.30 -1.86
C ASP A 117 -3.58 12.57 -1.25
N ASP A 118 -3.89 11.36 -1.73
CA ASP A 118 -4.96 10.53 -1.18
C ASP A 118 -4.60 9.97 0.21
N LEU A 119 -3.31 9.94 0.55
CA LEU A 119 -2.80 9.51 1.85
C LEU A 119 -2.56 10.67 2.82
N ALA A 120 -2.81 11.93 2.41
CA ALA A 120 -2.50 13.10 3.24
C ALA A 120 -3.25 13.12 4.59
N MET A 121 -4.44 12.51 4.66
CA MET A 121 -5.22 12.42 5.89
C MET A 121 -4.73 11.30 6.84
N PHE A 122 -3.87 10.40 6.36
CA PHE A 122 -3.43 9.19 7.05
C PHE A 122 -2.12 9.38 7.85
N GLN A 123 -2.17 10.23 8.88
CA GLN A 123 -0.99 10.63 9.65
C GLN A 123 -0.36 9.49 10.49
N ASN A 124 -1.14 8.46 10.84
CA ASN A 124 -0.66 7.32 11.64
C ASN A 124 -0.52 6.02 10.85
N LEU A 125 -0.64 6.09 9.51
CA LEU A 125 -0.62 4.91 8.66
C LEU A 125 0.76 4.27 8.65
N ARG A 126 0.79 2.97 8.91
CA ARG A 126 2.01 2.17 8.94
C ARG A 126 2.06 1.17 7.80
N TYR A 127 0.89 0.70 7.38
CA TYR A 127 0.78 -0.39 6.40
C TYR A 127 -0.31 -0.10 5.38
N ILE A 128 0.00 -0.36 4.11
CA ILE A 128 -1.00 -0.55 3.06
C ILE A 128 -0.99 -2.02 2.70
N LEU A 129 -2.10 -2.73 2.90
CA LEU A 129 -2.26 -4.13 2.57
C LEU A 129 -3.13 -4.28 1.33
N ILE A 130 -2.55 -4.81 0.26
CA ILE A 130 -3.25 -5.15 -0.97
C ILE A 130 -3.61 -6.62 -0.95
N ARG A 131 -4.91 -6.93 -1.07
CA ARG A 131 -5.41 -8.32 -1.08
C ARG A 131 -6.08 -8.61 -2.40
N SER A 132 -5.92 -9.83 -2.90
CA SER A 132 -6.60 -10.26 -4.12
C SER A 132 -6.81 -11.76 -4.11
N TYR A 133 -7.88 -12.24 -4.74
CA TYR A 133 -8.00 -13.66 -5.11
C TYR A 133 -7.10 -14.05 -6.29
N GLN A 134 -6.55 -13.07 -7.02
CA GLN A 134 -5.54 -13.32 -8.04
C GLN A 134 -4.14 -13.43 -7.43
N PRO A 135 -3.24 -14.26 -7.97
CA PRO A 135 -1.87 -14.37 -7.47
C PRO A 135 -1.13 -13.03 -7.47
N LEU A 136 -0.76 -12.55 -6.29
CA LEU A 136 0.04 -11.34 -6.09
C LEU A 136 1.52 -11.67 -5.91
N ASN A 137 2.38 -10.80 -6.44
CA ASN A 137 3.82 -10.80 -6.19
C ASN A 137 4.34 -9.36 -6.16
N GLU A 138 5.59 -9.18 -5.70
CA GLU A 138 6.22 -7.86 -5.53
C GLU A 138 6.18 -7.01 -6.82
N ASN A 139 6.44 -7.60 -7.98
CA ASN A 139 6.48 -6.87 -9.26
C ASN A 139 5.09 -6.43 -9.71
N LEU A 140 4.09 -7.31 -9.59
CA LEU A 140 2.70 -6.98 -9.92
C LEU A 140 2.22 -5.84 -9.03
N VAL A 141 2.42 -5.98 -7.71
CA VAL A 141 2.02 -4.96 -6.74
C VAL A 141 2.70 -3.64 -7.06
N ALA A 142 4.01 -3.61 -7.32
CA ALA A 142 4.73 -2.41 -7.71
C ALA A 142 4.12 -1.72 -8.95
N GLY A 143 3.65 -2.51 -9.93
CA GLY A 143 2.90 -2.00 -11.08
C GLY A 143 1.56 -1.38 -10.69
N LEU A 144 0.79 -2.02 -9.82
CA LEU A 144 -0.54 -1.54 -9.38
C LEU A 144 -0.51 -0.20 -8.65
N ILE A 145 0.60 0.10 -7.97
CA ILE A 145 0.79 1.31 -7.16
C ILE A 145 1.82 2.28 -7.72
N HIS A 146 2.14 2.20 -9.01
CA HIS A 146 3.21 2.99 -9.62
C HIS A 146 3.04 4.51 -9.45
N SER A 147 1.82 4.98 -9.20
CA SER A 147 1.48 6.38 -8.88
C SER A 147 1.91 6.83 -7.47
N LEU A 148 2.20 5.89 -6.56
CA LEU A 148 2.76 6.18 -5.25
C LEU A 148 4.28 6.36 -5.34
N ARG A 149 4.74 7.59 -5.14
CA ARG A 149 6.15 7.93 -5.20
C ARG A 149 6.93 7.30 -4.01
N PRO A 150 8.04 6.60 -4.27
CA PRO A 150 8.79 5.90 -3.21
C PRO A 150 9.42 6.81 -2.14
N SER A 151 9.72 8.07 -2.45
CA SER A 151 10.36 9.02 -1.53
C SER A 151 9.48 9.35 -0.33
N GLU A 152 8.19 9.61 -0.55
CA GLU A 152 7.26 10.05 0.50
C GLU A 152 6.72 8.86 1.32
N ILE A 153 6.59 7.67 0.71
CA ILE A 153 6.37 6.41 1.44
C ILE A 153 7.49 6.15 2.45
N ARG A 154 8.74 6.45 2.07
CA ARG A 154 9.91 6.28 2.93
C ARG A 154 9.96 7.30 4.05
N GLU A 155 9.61 8.55 3.78
CA GLU A 155 9.52 9.60 4.81
C GLU A 155 8.46 9.26 5.86
N ASN A 156 7.29 8.78 5.42
CA ASN A 156 6.20 8.35 6.28
C ASN A 156 6.37 6.93 6.85
N LYS A 157 7.45 6.22 6.47
CA LYS A 157 7.75 4.84 6.89
C LYS A 157 6.58 3.87 6.66
N ILE A 158 5.79 4.09 5.61
CA ILE A 158 4.69 3.20 5.24
C ILE A 158 5.28 1.97 4.56
N GLU A 159 4.91 0.77 5.02
CA GLU A 159 5.26 -0.48 4.36
C GLU A 159 4.09 -0.98 3.51
N ILE A 160 4.38 -1.50 2.32
CA ILE A 160 3.37 -2.05 1.43
C ILE A 160 3.41 -3.55 1.50
N LEU A 161 2.28 -4.12 1.87
CA LEU A 161 2.09 -5.54 2.09
C LEU A 161 1.16 -6.10 1.02
N PHE A 162 1.34 -7.37 0.68
CA PHE A 162 0.38 -8.07 -0.17
C PHE A 162 0.04 -9.47 0.34
N GLU A 163 -1.18 -9.89 0.07
CA GLU A 163 -1.71 -11.22 0.42
C GLU A 163 -2.58 -11.73 -0.73
N THR A 164 -2.28 -12.94 -1.21
CA THR A 164 -3.20 -13.65 -2.12
C THR A 164 -4.21 -14.40 -1.25
N LEU A 165 -5.50 -14.15 -1.47
CA LEU A 165 -6.60 -14.80 -0.78
C LEU A 165 -6.90 -16.14 -1.44
N GLU A 166 -7.20 -17.15 -0.63
CA GLU A 166 -7.74 -18.41 -1.11
C GLU A 166 -9.21 -18.21 -1.49
N ALA A 167 -9.61 -18.68 -2.67
CA ALA A 167 -11.02 -18.73 -3.03
C ALA A 167 -11.75 -19.67 -2.05
N ALA A 168 -12.91 -19.24 -1.54
CA ALA A 168 -13.76 -20.12 -0.76
C ALA A 168 -14.23 -21.27 -1.67
N ASN A 169 -13.77 -22.50 -1.37
CA ASN A 169 -14.25 -23.72 -2.01
C ASN A 169 -15.69 -24.06 -1.58
#